data_AF-A0A9N9EHX3-F1
#
_entry.id   AF-A0A9N9EHX3-F1
#
_cell.length_a   1.000
_cell.length_b   1.000
_cell.length_c   1.000
_cell.angle_alpha   90.00
_cell.angle_beta   90.00
_cell.angle_gamma   90.00
#
_symmetry.space_group_name_H-M   'P 1'
#
loop_
_entity.id
_entity.type
_entity.pdbx_description
1 polymer ?
#
loop_
_entity_poly.entity_id
_entity_poly.type
_entity_poly.pdbx_seq_one_letter_code
_entity_poly.pdbx_strand_id
1 'polypeptide(L)'
;MTRVDPLGLSDSQYAKKARRYIEILNRLRGHCAQQTVDLPTIAFVGNQSTGKSSLLEAISGVQLPRSDGTCTRCVMEIRLMESKEPWQCQLKLRREYDDYDDKKLSLPEENFGNLIEDSAD
;
A
#
# COMPACT_ATOMS: atom_id res chain seq x y z
N MET A 1 -22.57 -25.48 -24.47
CA MET A 1 -22.20 -24.55 -23.38
C MET A 1 -20.74 -24.18 -23.55
N THR A 2 -20.48 -23.12 -24.31
CA THR A 2 -19.13 -22.61 -24.55
C THR A 2 -18.67 -21.90 -23.28
N ARG A 3 -17.58 -22.39 -22.67
CA ARG A 3 -16.84 -21.66 -21.65
C ARG A 3 -16.43 -20.32 -22.26
N VAL A 4 -16.93 -19.23 -21.70
CA VAL A 4 -16.39 -17.90 -21.96
C VAL A 4 -15.06 -17.88 -21.22
N ASP A 5 -13.95 -17.98 -21.94
CA ASP A 5 -12.65 -17.62 -21.39
C ASP A 5 -12.75 -16.14 -20.99
N PRO A 6 -12.60 -15.79 -19.70
CA PRO A 6 -12.59 -14.38 -19.34
C PRO A 6 -11.35 -13.81 -20.00
N LEU A 7 -11.52 -12.93 -20.99
CA LEU A 7 -10.45 -12.04 -21.43
C LEU A 7 -9.86 -11.42 -20.16
N GLY A 8 -8.70 -11.91 -19.74
CA GLY A 8 -8.09 -11.55 -18.47
C GLY A 8 -7.87 -10.05 -18.48
N LEU A 9 -8.63 -9.31 -17.67
CA LEU A 9 -8.44 -7.86 -17.49
C LEU A 9 -6.98 -7.54 -17.18
N SER A 10 -6.30 -8.47 -16.49
CA SER A 10 -4.87 -8.50 -16.17
C SER A 10 -3.92 -8.52 -17.37
N ASP A 11 -4.31 -9.09 -18.51
CA ASP A 11 -3.44 -9.26 -19.67
C ASP A 11 -3.61 -8.16 -20.73
N SER A 12 -4.62 -7.31 -20.52
CA SER A 12 -4.86 -6.15 -21.37
C SER A 12 -3.64 -5.22 -21.42
N GLN A 13 -3.44 -4.55 -22.57
CA GLN A 13 -2.39 -3.54 -22.71
C GLN A 13 -2.54 -2.41 -21.68
N TYR A 14 -3.77 -2.09 -21.31
CA TYR A 14 -4.07 -1.14 -20.26
C TYR A 14 -3.51 -1.59 -18.91
N ALA A 15 -3.79 -2.83 -18.49
CA ALA A 15 -3.28 -3.38 -17.22
C ALA A 15 -1.75 -3.42 -17.19
N LYS A 16 -1.10 -3.83 -18.28
CA LYS A 16 0.38 -3.81 -18.39
C LYS A 16 0.94 -2.40 -18.20
N LYS A 17 0.32 -1.40 -18.83
CA LYS A 17 0.72 0.01 -18.70
C LYS A 17 0.46 0.54 -17.27
N ALA A 18 -0.66 0.19 -16.66
CA ALA A 18 -0.99 0.57 -15.30
C ALA A 18 0.02 0.01 -14.29
N ARG A 19 0.40 -1.28 -14.40
CA ARG A 19 1.47 -1.88 -13.58
C ARG A 19 2.77 -1.09 -13.69
N ARG A 20 3.17 -0.74 -14.91
CA ARG A 20 4.38 0.07 -15.14
C ARG A 20 4.33 1.43 -14.45
N TYR A 21 3.17 2.11 -14.45
CA TYR A 21 3.03 3.37 -13.73
C TYR A 21 3.11 3.19 -12.21
N ILE A 22 2.48 2.15 -11.67
CA ILE A 22 2.54 1.83 -10.23
C ILE A 22 3.99 1.55 -9.81
N GLU A 23 4.75 0.78 -10.61
CA GLU A 23 6.19 0.56 -10.36
C GLU A 23 6.98 1.87 -10.31
N ILE A 24 6.74 2.79 -11.24
CA ILE A 24 7.42 4.09 -11.29
C ILE A 24 7.06 4.91 -10.04
N LEU A 25 5.78 4.95 -9.67
CA LEU A 25 5.32 5.65 -8.47
C LEU A 25 5.96 5.08 -7.20
N ASN A 26 6.05 3.75 -7.09
CA ASN A 26 6.69 3.12 -5.94
C ASN A 26 8.19 3.43 -5.86
N ARG A 27 8.90 3.48 -7.00
CA ARG A 27 10.31 3.92 -7.04
C ARG A 27 10.47 5.37 -6.62
N LEU A 28 9.61 6.26 -7.11
CA LEU A 28 9.62 7.67 -6.72
C LEU A 28 9.38 7.84 -5.20
N ARG A 29 8.43 7.08 -4.64
CA ARG A 29 8.19 7.06 -3.18
C ARG A 29 9.41 6.56 -2.40
N GLY A 30 10.06 5.51 -2.88
CA GLY A 30 11.29 4.96 -2.29
C GLY A 30 12.47 5.94 -2.28
N HIS A 31 12.46 6.93 -3.18
CA HIS A 31 13.43 8.03 -3.22
C HIS A 31 12.94 9.32 -2.55
N CYS A 32 11.88 9.24 -1.75
CA CYS A 32 11.30 10.39 -1.04
C CYS A 32 10.83 11.53 -1.97
N ALA A 33 10.52 11.25 -3.23
CA ALA A 33 10.12 12.29 -4.19
C ALA A 33 8.84 13.03 -3.78
N GLN A 34 7.99 12.40 -2.97
CA GLN A 34 6.80 13.01 -2.35
C GLN A 34 7.13 14.25 -1.50
N GLN A 35 8.38 14.44 -1.10
CA GLN A 35 8.79 15.64 -0.37
C GLN A 35 8.89 16.89 -1.26
N THR A 36 8.97 16.71 -2.58
CA THR A 36 9.19 17.77 -3.57
C THR A 36 8.06 17.86 -4.58
N VAL A 37 7.42 16.73 -4.91
CA VAL A 37 6.34 16.65 -5.91
C VAL A 37 5.23 15.76 -5.38
N ASP A 38 3.99 16.19 -5.57
CA ASP A 38 2.83 15.37 -5.21
C ASP A 38 2.73 14.12 -6.08
N LEU A 39 2.77 12.96 -5.44
CA LEU A 39 2.64 11.67 -6.12
C LEU A 39 1.17 11.20 -6.10
N PRO A 40 0.60 10.82 -7.25
CA PRO A 40 -0.76 10.28 -7.34
C PRO A 40 -1.00 9.14 -6.34
N THR A 41 -2.06 9.27 -5.55
CA THR A 41 -2.42 8.31 -4.50
C THR A 41 -3.94 8.11 -4.48
N ILE A 42 -4.37 6.88 -4.22
CA ILE A 42 -5.78 6.55 -4.05
C ILE A 42 -6.09 6.57 -2.56
N ALA A 43 -7.03 7.41 -2.15
CA ALA A 43 -7.48 7.50 -0.77
C ALA A 43 -8.81 6.76 -0.59
N PHE A 44 -8.87 5.87 0.40
CA PHE A 44 -10.10 5.19 0.80
C PHE A 44 -10.76 5.96 1.93
N VAL A 45 -11.91 6.58 1.67
CA VAL A 45 -12.63 7.45 2.61
C VAL A 45 -14.06 6.97 2.77
N GLY A 46 -14.58 6.99 4.00
CA GLY A 46 -15.98 6.65 4.28
C GLY A 46 -16.25 6.43 5.76
N ASN A 47 -17.53 6.33 6.11
CA ASN A 47 -18.00 6.23 7.50
C ASN A 47 -17.47 4.96 8.21
N GLN A 48 -17.48 4.89 9.53
CA GLN A 48 -17.09 3.69 10.27
C GLN A 48 -17.93 2.47 9.82
N SER A 49 -17.32 1.28 9.79
CA SER A 49 -17.99 0.01 9.47
C SER A 49 -18.50 -0.16 8.03
N THR A 50 -18.05 0.65 7.06
CA THR A 50 -18.42 0.51 5.64
C THR A 50 -17.55 -0.47 4.83
N GLY A 51 -16.79 -1.36 5.48
CA GLY A 51 -15.98 -2.37 4.80
C GLY A 51 -14.69 -1.87 4.14
N LYS A 52 -14.24 -0.64 4.42
CA LYS A 52 -12.96 -0.08 3.90
C LYS A 52 -11.77 -0.99 4.19
N SER A 53 -11.63 -1.44 5.45
CA SER A 53 -10.55 -2.33 5.85
C SER A 53 -10.67 -3.70 5.16
N SER A 54 -11.88 -4.23 5.02
CA SER A 54 -12.11 -5.50 4.31
C SER A 54 -11.74 -5.42 2.83
N LEU A 55 -12.00 -4.27 2.18
CA LEU A 55 -11.56 -4.05 0.80
C LEU A 55 -10.04 -3.94 0.71
N LEU A 56 -9.39 -3.27 1.66
CA LEU A 56 -7.93 -3.20 1.71
C LEU A 56 -7.30 -4.58 1.93
N GLU A 57 -7.83 -5.38 2.87
CA GLU A 57 -7.42 -6.78 3.09
C GLU A 57 -7.56 -7.61 1.82
N ALA A 58 -8.69 -7.49 1.12
CA ALA A 58 -8.94 -8.24 -0.13
C ALA A 58 -7.99 -7.84 -1.27
N ILE A 59 -7.52 -6.58 -1.30
CA ILE A 59 -6.59 -6.08 -2.31
C ILE A 59 -5.13 -6.40 -1.94
N SER A 60 -4.76 -6.23 -0.66
CA SER A 60 -3.37 -6.40 -0.20
C SER A 60 -3.01 -7.85 0.10
N GLY A 61 -4.00 -8.69 0.41
CA GLY A 61 -3.80 -10.02 0.96
C GLY A 61 -3.33 -10.03 2.41
N VAL A 62 -3.11 -8.85 3.03
CA VAL A 62 -2.68 -8.71 4.42
C VAL A 62 -3.91 -8.63 5.32
N GLN A 63 -3.92 -9.41 6.40
CA GLN A 63 -4.94 -9.28 7.43
C GLN A 63 -4.67 -8.03 8.28
N LEU A 64 -5.65 -7.12 8.35
CA LEU A 64 -5.52 -5.90 9.14
C LEU A 64 -6.05 -6.15 10.56
N PRO A 65 -5.48 -5.49 11.58
CA PRO A 65 -5.97 -5.62 12.94
C PRO A 65 -7.42 -5.16 13.04
N ARG A 66 -8.27 -6.03 13.60
CA ARG A 66 -9.68 -5.77 13.89
C ARG A 66 -9.83 -5.58 15.39
N SER A 67 -10.53 -4.52 15.80
CA SER A 67 -10.81 -4.22 17.21
C SER A 67 -12.23 -3.70 17.35
N ASP A 68 -12.87 -3.98 18.47
CA ASP A 68 -14.13 -3.33 18.84
C ASP A 68 -13.84 -1.85 19.16
N GLY A 69 -14.11 -0.96 18.19
CA GLY A 69 -13.82 0.48 18.29
C GLY A 69 -13.35 1.11 16.96
N THR A 70 -12.71 2.27 17.03
CA THR A 70 -12.07 2.88 15.85
C THR A 70 -10.84 2.07 15.45
N CYS A 71 -10.98 1.20 14.43
CA CYS A 71 -9.92 0.29 14.00
C CYS A 71 -8.68 1.01 13.43
N THR A 72 -8.83 2.23 12.90
CA THR A 72 -7.75 2.94 12.20
C THR A 72 -7.51 4.28 12.88
N ARG A 73 -6.48 4.35 13.74
CA ARG A 73 -6.08 5.55 14.48
C ARG A 73 -4.92 6.32 13.85
N CYS A 74 -4.32 5.75 12.82
CA CYS A 74 -3.26 6.36 12.01
C CYS A 74 -3.58 6.18 10.52
N VAL A 75 -3.09 7.08 9.69
CA VAL A 75 -3.18 6.92 8.23
C VAL A 75 -2.30 5.74 7.84
N MET A 76 -2.89 4.79 7.10
CA MET A 76 -2.18 3.63 6.58
C MET A 76 -1.99 3.79 5.07
N GLU A 77 -0.76 3.59 4.60
CA GLU A 77 -0.42 3.56 3.18
C GLU A 77 -0.05 2.12 2.80
N ILE A 78 -0.71 1.57 1.79
CA ILE A 78 -0.37 0.25 1.23
C ILE A 78 0.31 0.44 -0.12
N ARG A 79 1.53 -0.09 -0.26
CA ARG A 79 2.30 -0.07 -1.50
C ARG A 79 2.43 -1.49 -2.04
N LEU A 80 1.72 -1.77 -3.14
CA LEU A 80 1.75 -3.08 -3.79
C LEU A 80 2.82 -3.08 -4.88
N MET A 81 3.61 -4.15 -4.92
CA MET A 81 4.67 -4.36 -5.90
C MET A 81 4.51 -5.73 -6.54
N GLU A 82 4.74 -5.81 -7.84
CA GLU A 82 4.86 -7.11 -8.52
C GLU A 82 6.28 -7.63 -8.30
N SER A 83 6.39 -8.88 -7.87
CA SER A 83 7.66 -9.57 -7.65
C SER A 83 7.57 -11.00 -8.16
N LYS A 84 8.72 -11.56 -8.54
CA LYS A 84 8.87 -13.00 -8.80
C LYS A 84 9.20 -13.79 -7.53
N GLU A 85 9.61 -13.07 -6.48
CA GLU A 85 9.88 -13.65 -5.17
C GLU A 85 8.58 -14.07 -4.48
N PRO A 86 8.65 -14.96 -3.47
CA PRO A 86 7.53 -15.24 -2.60
C PRO A 86 6.92 -13.95 -2.02
N TRP A 87 5.65 -14.03 -1.65
CA TRP A 87 4.96 -12.90 -1.02
C TRP A 87 5.72 -12.47 0.25
N GLN A 88 5.91 -11.17 0.39
CA GLN A 88 6.58 -10.58 1.56
C GLN A 88 5.96 -9.20 1.84
N CYS A 89 5.87 -8.84 3.12
CA CYS A 89 5.41 -7.53 3.56
C CYS A 89 6.36 -6.94 4.61
N GLN A 90 6.83 -5.72 4.37
CA GLN A 90 7.61 -4.96 5.36
C GLN A 90 6.76 -3.80 5.87
N LEU A 91 6.49 -3.80 7.17
CA LEU A 91 5.90 -2.65 7.83
C LEU A 91 6.95 -1.55 7.98
N LYS A 92 6.53 -0.31 7.74
CA LYS A 92 7.35 0.88 7.92
C LYS A 92 6.58 1.94 8.69
N LEU A 93 7.25 2.59 9.64
CA LEU A 93 6.75 3.81 10.24
C LEU A 93 7.19 4.99 9.40
N ARG A 94 6.26 5.89 9.11
CA ARG A 94 6.53 7.14 8.38
C ARG A 94 6.39 8.33 9.31
N ARG A 95 7.46 9.10 9.49
CA ARG A 95 7.50 10.36 10.21
C ARG A 95 8.06 11.42 9.30
N GLU A 96 7.32 12.50 9.08
CA GLU A 96 7.76 13.56 8.17
C GLU A 96 8.55 14.66 8.91
N TYR A 97 8.37 14.77 10.22
CA TYR A 97 8.94 15.82 11.06
C TYR A 97 9.58 15.21 12.33
N ASP A 98 10.59 15.89 12.83
CA ASP A 98 11.21 15.62 14.13
C ASP A 98 10.31 16.12 15.28
N ASP A 99 10.13 15.29 16.31
CA ASP A 99 9.22 15.56 17.42
C ASP A 99 9.68 16.73 18.34
N TYR A 100 10.94 17.17 18.23
CA TYR A 100 11.54 18.19 19.10
C TYR A 100 11.79 19.53 18.40
N ASP A 101 12.09 19.52 17.10
CA ASP A 101 12.53 20.70 16.35
C ASP A 101 11.62 21.05 15.15
N ASP A 102 10.52 20.30 14.94
CA ASP A 102 9.60 20.44 13.79
C ASP A 102 10.32 20.43 12.43
N LYS A 103 11.55 19.90 12.39
CA LYS A 103 12.37 19.84 11.18
C LYS A 103 11.93 18.67 10.32
N LYS A 104 11.80 18.91 9.01
CA LYS A 104 11.48 17.86 8.05
C LYS A 104 12.59 16.81 7.99
N LEU A 105 12.23 15.55 8.14
CA LEU A 105 13.17 14.43 8.12
C LEU A 105 13.64 14.13 6.67
N SER A 106 14.95 13.95 6.50
CA SER A 106 15.55 13.57 5.21
C SER A 106 15.22 12.12 4.83
N LEU A 107 15.04 11.25 5.83
CA LEU A 107 14.60 9.87 5.67
C LEU A 107 13.33 9.67 6.53
N PRO A 108 12.15 9.82 5.93
CA PRO A 108 10.91 9.82 6.68
C PRO A 108 10.39 8.41 6.98
N GLU A 109 11.01 7.34 6.46
CA GLU A 109 10.54 5.96 6.60
C GLU A 109 11.57 5.07 7.29
N GLU A 110 11.14 4.37 8.34
CA GLU A 110 11.94 3.39 9.07
C GLU A 110 11.23 2.02 9.07
N ASN A 111 11.99 0.91 9.01
CA ASN A 111 11.41 -0.42 9.12
C ASN A 111 10.87 -0.64 10.54
N PHE A 112 9.67 -1.21 10.62
CA PHE A 112 9.03 -1.58 11.88
C PHE A 112 8.82 -3.08 11.94
N GLY A 113 9.43 -3.72 12.93
CA GLY A 113 9.40 -5.18 13.04
C GLY A 113 10.14 -5.90 11.91
N ASN A 114 9.96 -7.22 11.88
CA ASN A 114 10.59 -8.08 10.90
C ASN A 114 9.80 -8.12 9.58
N LEU A 115 10.45 -8.64 8.55
CA LEU A 115 9.79 -8.99 7.31
C LEU A 115 8.73 -10.07 7.57
N ILE A 116 7.51 -9.83 7.10
CA ILE A 116 6.41 -10.79 7.17
C ILE A 116 6.44 -11.61 5.88
N GLU A 117 6.52 -12.93 5.99
CA GLU A 117 6.61 -13.86 4.85
C GLU A 117 5.33 -14.68 4.65
N ASP A 118 4.43 -14.68 5.64
CA ASP A 118 3.08 -15.26 5.54
C ASP A 118 2.04 -14.15 5.64
N SER A 119 1.12 -14.09 4.67
CA SER A 119 0.09 -13.04 4.64
C SER A 119 -1.03 -13.24 5.67
N ALA A 120 -1.06 -14.40 6.33
CA ALA A 120 -1.98 -14.72 7.42
C ALA A 120 -1.47 -14.30 8.82
N ASP A 121 -0.19 -13.94 8.94
CA ASP A 121 0.44 -13.44 10.18
C ASP A 121 0.20 -11.94 10.39
#